data_AF-A0A7W2YMA3-F1
#
_entry.id   AF-A0A7W2YMA3-F1
#
_cell.length_a   1.000
_cell.length_b   1.000
_cell.length_c   1.000
_cell.angle_alpha   90.00
_cell.angle_beta   90.00
_cell.angle_gamma   90.00
#
_symmetry.space_group_name_H-M   'P 1'
#
loop_
_entity.id
_entity.type
_entity.pdbx_description
1 polymer ?
#
loop_
_entity_poly.entity_id
_entity_poly.type
_entity_poly.pdbx_seq_one_letter_code
_entity_poly.pdbx_strand_id
1 'polypeptide(L)'
;MYNNKNIVQKVKSSIWSRVVLGAMLIGMSMSSQASLAGFDLQDSPDISALSLETTYFEETDEFTAKGYASELHYNGLTYQLYGDGKDYVLEAKIDNNGDFESGSISIGGWITKKDGSGNDIALPDGYMRSPTNPTLLTGVLSQFGFENSGTLYFLFEITGGDAADFFGGINSIGAIILAKSGFSGDWMSNFSSSIAQSDNGVAVPEPTSMWLLGSGILGLAGFSRRKKNK
;
A
#
# COMPACT_ATOMS: atom_id res chain seq x y z
N MET A 1 48.99 27.40 -39.97
CA MET A 1 49.09 26.91 -38.58
C MET A 1 47.70 26.88 -37.98
N TYR A 2 47.07 25.69 -37.91
CA TYR A 2 45.68 25.56 -37.47
C TYR A 2 45.56 25.63 -35.94
N ASN A 3 44.50 26.32 -35.51
CA ASN A 3 44.25 26.83 -34.17
C ASN A 3 43.91 25.69 -33.17
N ASN A 4 44.94 25.12 -32.54
CA ASN A 4 44.83 23.97 -31.63
C ASN A 4 44.21 24.32 -30.26
N LYS A 5 44.05 25.62 -29.93
CA LYS A 5 43.53 26.07 -28.62
C LYS A 5 42.03 25.81 -28.46
N ASN A 6 41.26 25.91 -29.54
CA ASN A 6 39.80 25.75 -29.50
C ASN A 6 39.35 24.28 -29.30
N ILE A 7 40.14 23.31 -29.77
CA ILE A 7 39.84 21.88 -29.63
C ILE A 7 40.04 21.44 -28.18
N VAL A 8 41.13 21.88 -27.54
CA VAL A 8 41.45 21.55 -26.15
C VAL A 8 40.41 22.13 -25.17
N GLN A 9 39.89 23.34 -25.42
CA GLN A 9 38.83 23.93 -24.59
C GLN A 9 37.49 23.18 -24.70
N LYS A 10 37.11 22.74 -25.91
CA LYS A 10 35.86 21.97 -26.12
C LYS A 10 35.87 20.60 -25.44
N VAL A 11 37.03 19.93 -25.43
CA VAL A 11 37.18 18.63 -24.77
C VAL A 11 37.11 18.77 -23.24
N LYS A 12 37.71 19.83 -22.68
CA LYS A 12 37.66 20.09 -21.23
C LYS A 12 36.23 20.39 -20.75
N SER A 13 35.44 21.20 -21.45
CA SER A 13 34.06 21.50 -21.04
C SER A 13 33.12 20.27 -21.13
N SER A 14 33.33 19.40 -22.12
CA SER A 14 32.57 18.15 -22.29
C SER A 14 32.83 17.14 -21.15
N ILE A 15 34.04 17.06 -20.63
CA ILE A 15 34.39 16.14 -19.54
C ILE A 15 33.80 16.63 -18.22
N TRP A 16 33.91 17.94 -17.94
CA TRP A 16 33.35 18.54 -16.73
C TRP A 16 31.82 18.41 -16.67
N SER A 17 31.13 18.61 -17.80
CA SER A 17 29.67 18.44 -17.83
C SER A 17 29.23 17.00 -17.58
N ARG A 18 30.02 15.99 -17.98
CA ARG A 18 29.73 14.56 -17.70
C ARG A 18 30.00 14.17 -16.25
N VAL A 19 31.04 14.73 -15.64
CA VAL A 19 31.36 14.50 -14.22
C VAL A 19 30.30 15.14 -13.31
N VAL A 20 29.83 16.34 -13.63
CA VAL A 20 28.75 17.01 -12.87
C VAL A 20 27.43 16.24 -13.01
N LEU A 21 27.09 15.74 -14.20
CA LEU A 21 25.89 14.92 -14.39
C LEU A 21 25.98 13.58 -13.63
N GLY A 22 27.15 12.95 -13.61
CA GLY A 22 27.39 11.72 -12.84
C GLY A 22 27.31 11.94 -11.33
N ALA A 23 27.86 13.04 -10.83
CA ALA A 23 27.77 13.40 -9.43
C ALA A 23 26.34 13.78 -9.00
N MET A 24 25.55 14.41 -9.88
CA MET A 24 24.12 14.66 -9.64
C MET A 24 23.30 13.35 -9.61
N LEU A 25 23.58 12.39 -10.50
CA LEU A 25 22.89 11.09 -10.48
C LEU A 25 23.21 10.28 -9.21
N ILE A 26 24.44 10.36 -8.70
CA ILE A 26 24.84 9.67 -7.46
C ILE A 26 24.36 10.43 -6.22
N GLY A 27 24.22 11.76 -6.30
CA GLY A 27 23.61 12.57 -5.23
C GLY A 27 22.10 12.35 -5.09
N MET A 28 21.42 11.98 -6.17
CA MET A 28 19.99 11.65 -6.19
C MET A 28 19.69 10.21 -5.75
N SER A 29 20.70 9.38 -5.50
CA SER A 29 20.51 7.98 -5.08
C SER A 29 20.53 7.78 -3.56
N MET A 30 20.43 8.85 -2.76
CA MET A 30 20.25 8.73 -1.32
C MET A 30 18.76 8.53 -1.02
N SER A 31 18.41 7.28 -0.71
CA SER A 31 17.15 6.82 -0.11
C SER A 31 15.87 7.40 -0.69
N SER A 32 15.59 7.08 -1.96
CA SER A 32 14.20 6.95 -2.39
C SER A 32 13.82 5.48 -2.17
N GLN A 33 13.31 5.15 -0.98
CA GLN A 33 12.40 4.02 -0.91
C GLN A 33 11.15 4.46 -1.66
N ALA A 34 10.81 3.74 -2.73
CA ALA A 34 9.56 4.00 -3.42
C ALA A 34 8.44 3.54 -2.48
N SER A 35 7.86 4.49 -1.74
CA SER A 35 6.59 4.29 -1.03
C SER A 35 5.60 3.65 -2.00
N LEU A 36 4.88 2.62 -1.56
CA LEU A 36 3.86 1.94 -2.35
C LEU A 36 2.74 2.93 -2.70
N ALA A 37 2.84 3.61 -3.83
CA ALA A 37 1.82 4.56 -4.24
C ALA A 37 0.84 3.89 -5.19
N GLY A 38 -0.40 3.71 -4.72
CA GLY A 38 -1.51 3.25 -5.55
C GLY A 38 -1.47 1.75 -5.86
N PHE A 39 -2.51 1.06 -5.42
CA PHE A 39 -2.97 -0.18 -6.01
C PHE A 39 -4.49 -0.23 -5.90
N ASP A 40 -5.10 -1.07 -6.73
CA ASP A 40 -6.52 -1.40 -6.60
C ASP A 40 -6.67 -2.74 -5.88
N LEU A 41 -7.85 -3.01 -5.35
CA LEU A 41 -8.19 -4.31 -4.78
C LEU A 41 -8.99 -5.13 -5.78
N GLN A 42 -8.89 -6.45 -5.70
CA GLN A 42 -9.89 -7.30 -6.32
C GLN A 42 -11.23 -7.08 -5.60
N ASP A 43 -12.33 -7.07 -6.35
CA ASP A 43 -13.69 -6.95 -5.79
C ASP A 43 -14.04 -8.05 -4.77
N SER A 44 -13.30 -9.17 -4.79
CA SER A 44 -13.50 -10.32 -3.89
C SER A 44 -12.22 -11.16 -3.83
N PRO A 45 -11.80 -11.64 -2.64
CA PRO A 45 -12.39 -11.36 -1.33
C PRO A 45 -12.11 -9.91 -0.87
N ASP A 46 -13.05 -9.33 -0.12
CA ASP A 46 -12.87 -8.03 0.53
C ASP A 46 -13.49 -8.03 1.94
N ILE A 47 -12.73 -7.62 2.96
CA ILE A 47 -13.25 -7.35 4.31
C ILE A 47 -13.28 -5.84 4.53
N SER A 48 -14.48 -5.30 4.74
CA SER A 48 -14.66 -3.88 4.99
C SER A 48 -14.76 -3.55 6.48
N ALA A 49 -14.24 -2.39 6.86
CA ALA A 49 -14.41 -1.80 8.18
C ALA A 49 -14.82 -0.33 8.05
N LEU A 50 -15.93 0.02 8.70
CA LEU A 50 -16.49 1.36 8.67
C LEU A 50 -16.30 2.00 10.05
N SER A 51 -15.66 3.17 10.08
CA SER A 51 -15.40 3.94 11.32
C SER A 51 -14.33 3.33 12.22
N LEU A 52 -13.13 3.20 11.69
CA LEU A 52 -11.93 2.95 12.48
C LEU A 52 -11.43 4.24 13.14
N GLU A 53 -10.90 4.09 14.34
CA GLU A 53 -10.07 5.09 15.01
C GLU A 53 -8.62 4.87 14.59
N THR A 54 -8.02 5.88 13.97
CA THR A 54 -6.60 5.89 13.63
C THR A 54 -5.85 6.86 14.51
N THR A 55 -4.63 6.50 14.87
CA THR A 55 -3.68 7.38 15.58
C THR A 55 -2.28 7.19 15.04
N TYR A 56 -1.52 8.25 15.00
CA TYR A 56 -0.07 8.23 14.79
C TYR A 56 0.62 9.14 15.81
N PHE A 57 1.70 8.62 16.39
CA PHE A 57 2.54 9.36 17.33
C PHE A 57 3.97 9.47 16.78
N GLU A 58 4.39 10.70 16.45
CA GLU A 58 5.73 11.00 15.87
C GLU A 58 6.88 10.69 16.82
N GLU A 59 6.63 10.70 18.14
CA GLU A 59 7.66 10.44 19.15
C GLU A 59 8.02 8.96 19.25
N THR A 60 7.10 8.08 18.86
CA THR A 60 7.25 6.63 18.96
C THR A 60 7.22 5.93 17.61
N ASP A 61 6.97 6.68 16.52
CA ASP A 61 6.77 6.18 15.16
C ASP A 61 5.61 5.16 15.08
N GLU A 62 4.65 5.23 16.00
CA GLU A 62 3.57 4.22 16.12
C GLU A 62 2.29 4.69 15.45
N PHE A 63 1.85 3.94 14.42
CA PHE A 63 0.55 4.06 13.79
C PHE A 63 -0.38 2.94 14.24
N THR A 64 -1.63 3.27 14.54
CA THR A 64 -2.68 2.26 14.77
C THR A 64 -3.95 2.59 14.02
N ALA A 65 -4.70 1.55 13.61
CA ALA A 65 -6.09 1.64 13.18
C ALA A 65 -6.90 0.59 13.94
N LYS A 66 -7.85 1.03 14.77
CA LYS A 66 -8.62 0.17 15.68
C LYS A 66 -10.12 0.41 15.51
N GLY A 67 -10.91 -0.65 15.54
CA GLY A 67 -12.36 -0.56 15.41
C GLY A 67 -12.98 -1.91 15.15
N TYR A 68 -13.95 -1.99 14.23
CA TYR A 68 -14.64 -3.24 13.95
C TYR A 68 -14.75 -3.52 12.45
N ALA A 69 -14.53 -4.78 12.07
CA ALA A 69 -14.90 -5.25 10.74
C ALA A 69 -16.43 -5.39 10.63
N SER A 70 -16.95 -5.06 9.45
CA SER A 70 -18.39 -5.02 9.18
C SER A 70 -18.83 -6.26 8.41
N GLU A 71 -18.28 -6.45 7.21
CA GLU A 71 -18.76 -7.42 6.24
C GLU A 71 -17.58 -8.06 5.48
N LEU A 72 -17.79 -9.27 4.99
CA LEU A 72 -16.95 -9.93 4.01
C LEU A 72 -17.70 -10.01 2.68
N HIS A 73 -17.14 -9.46 1.62
CA HIS A 73 -17.57 -9.69 0.25
C HIS A 73 -16.76 -10.86 -0.33
N TYR A 74 -17.44 -11.92 -0.73
CA TYR A 74 -16.81 -13.10 -1.32
C TYR A 74 -17.70 -13.77 -2.36
N ASN A 75 -17.16 -14.02 -3.56
CA ASN A 75 -17.85 -14.67 -4.68
C ASN A 75 -19.21 -14.04 -5.02
N GLY A 76 -19.29 -12.70 -4.97
CA GLY A 76 -20.51 -11.96 -5.28
C GLY A 76 -21.57 -11.97 -4.17
N LEU A 77 -21.25 -12.51 -3.00
CA LEU A 77 -22.09 -12.50 -1.82
C LEU A 77 -21.48 -11.61 -0.74
N THR A 78 -22.33 -10.96 0.04
CA THR A 78 -21.95 -10.21 1.23
C THR A 78 -22.31 -11.04 2.45
N TYR A 79 -21.36 -11.23 3.37
CA TYR A 79 -21.56 -11.94 4.60
C TYR A 79 -21.39 -11.01 5.80
N GLN A 80 -22.36 -11.03 6.71
CA GLN A 80 -22.23 -10.33 7.98
C GLN A 80 -21.20 -11.00 8.88
N LEU A 81 -20.37 -10.19 9.52
CA LEU A 81 -19.43 -10.61 10.55
C LEU A 81 -20.05 -10.46 11.94
N TYR A 82 -19.75 -11.39 12.83
CA TYR A 82 -20.24 -11.35 14.22
C TYR A 82 -19.18 -11.88 15.20
N GLY A 83 -19.37 -11.57 16.47
CA GLY A 83 -18.64 -12.19 17.57
C GLY A 83 -17.92 -11.22 18.49
N ASP A 84 -17.61 -11.69 19.69
CA ASP A 84 -16.62 -11.07 20.56
C ASP A 84 -15.26 -11.18 19.85
N GLY A 85 -14.61 -10.05 19.62
CA GLY A 85 -13.36 -10.00 18.87
C GLY A 85 -13.52 -9.68 17.38
N LYS A 86 -14.65 -9.18 16.87
CA LYS A 86 -14.70 -8.51 15.54
C LYS A 86 -13.82 -7.25 15.43
N ASP A 87 -12.89 -7.10 16.37
CA ASP A 87 -11.93 -6.04 16.47
C ASP A 87 -11.05 -6.08 15.22
N TYR A 88 -11.00 -4.95 14.55
CA TYR A 88 -10.03 -4.65 13.54
C TYR A 88 -8.87 -3.97 14.25
N VAL A 89 -7.69 -4.57 14.19
CA VAL A 89 -6.47 -4.01 14.79
C VAL A 89 -5.35 -4.07 13.76
N LEU A 90 -4.94 -2.91 13.27
CA LEU A 90 -3.73 -2.73 12.49
C LEU A 90 -2.76 -1.88 13.31
N GLU A 91 -1.53 -2.36 13.45
CA GLU A 91 -0.46 -1.66 14.15
C GLU A 91 0.77 -1.64 13.24
N ALA A 92 1.38 -0.47 13.07
CA ALA A 92 2.54 -0.28 12.22
C ALA A 92 3.55 0.68 12.87
N LYS A 93 4.82 0.48 12.53
CA LYS A 93 5.90 1.42 12.80
C LYS A 93 6.34 2.09 11.52
N ILE A 94 6.19 3.41 11.48
CA ILE A 94 6.46 4.26 10.31
C ILE A 94 7.22 5.46 10.84
N ASP A 95 8.44 5.66 10.36
CA ASP A 95 9.28 6.75 10.86
C ASP A 95 8.83 8.13 10.35
N ASN A 96 9.48 9.17 10.86
CA ASN A 96 9.25 10.55 10.46
C ASN A 96 9.54 10.87 8.97
N ASN A 97 10.18 9.94 8.25
CA ASN A 97 10.39 10.02 6.80
C ASN A 97 9.29 9.29 6.01
N GLY A 98 8.36 8.62 6.69
CA GLY A 98 7.35 7.76 6.08
C GLY A 98 7.89 6.39 5.67
N ASP A 99 9.08 6.00 6.15
CA ASP A 99 9.66 4.68 5.91
C ASP A 99 9.07 3.66 6.88
N PHE A 100 8.64 2.52 6.34
CA PHE A 100 8.01 1.46 7.12
C PHE A 100 9.03 0.51 7.72
N GLU A 101 8.87 0.22 9.02
CA GLU A 101 9.77 -0.65 9.76
C GLU A 101 9.16 -2.04 10.03
N SER A 102 7.90 -2.07 10.51
CA SER A 102 7.22 -3.30 10.90
C SER A 102 5.73 -3.08 11.13
N GLY A 103 4.95 -4.15 11.21
CA GLY A 103 3.57 -4.08 11.67
C GLY A 103 2.80 -5.37 11.51
N SER A 104 1.55 -5.38 11.96
CA SER A 104 0.65 -6.51 11.84
C SER A 104 -0.79 -6.07 11.68
N ILE A 105 -1.61 -6.99 11.17
CA ILE A 105 -3.07 -6.87 11.17
C ILE A 105 -3.69 -8.11 11.82
N SER A 106 -4.73 -7.87 12.63
CA SER A 106 -5.61 -8.89 13.17
C SER A 106 -7.06 -8.43 13.02
N ILE A 107 -7.88 -9.27 12.39
CA ILE A 107 -9.32 -9.12 12.29
C ILE A 107 -9.92 -10.36 12.94
N GLY A 108 -10.67 -10.20 14.03
CA GLY A 108 -11.35 -11.34 14.63
C GLY A 108 -12.83 -11.44 14.25
N GLY A 109 -13.56 -12.25 15.02
CA GLY A 109 -14.96 -12.58 14.72
C GLY A 109 -15.09 -13.77 13.76
N TRP A 110 -16.30 -13.97 13.25
CA TRP A 110 -16.62 -15.07 12.33
C TRP A 110 -17.72 -14.68 11.33
N ILE A 111 -17.73 -15.36 10.19
CA ILE A 111 -18.76 -15.25 9.15
C ILE A 111 -20.07 -15.87 9.65
N THR A 112 -21.18 -15.15 9.46
CA THR A 112 -22.52 -15.62 9.81
C THR A 112 -23.29 -16.16 8.60
N LYS A 113 -24.40 -16.85 8.87
CA LYS A 113 -25.37 -17.27 7.85
C LYS A 113 -26.30 -16.13 7.43
N LYS A 114 -25.85 -14.88 7.50
CA LYS A 114 -26.64 -13.69 7.19
C LYS A 114 -25.95 -12.84 6.13
N ASP A 115 -26.72 -12.36 5.16
CA ASP A 115 -26.24 -11.35 4.20
C ASP A 115 -26.19 -9.95 4.83
N GLY A 116 -25.65 -8.96 4.13
CA GLY A 116 -25.60 -7.55 4.59
C GLY A 116 -26.99 -6.96 4.92
N SER A 117 -28.07 -7.54 4.40
CA SER A 117 -29.46 -7.15 4.70
C SER A 117 -30.08 -7.93 5.87
N GLY A 118 -29.39 -8.92 6.43
CA GLY A 118 -29.86 -9.79 7.51
C GLY A 118 -30.70 -11.00 7.07
N ASN A 119 -30.75 -11.30 5.77
CA ASN A 119 -31.43 -12.50 5.25
C ASN A 119 -30.55 -13.73 5.40
N ASP A 120 -31.16 -14.92 5.52
CA ASP A 120 -30.41 -16.17 5.62
C ASP A 120 -29.69 -16.53 4.32
N ILE A 121 -28.39 -16.84 4.44
CA ILE A 121 -27.55 -17.35 3.35
C ILE A 121 -26.72 -18.56 3.81
N ALA A 122 -26.31 -19.38 2.86
CA ALA A 122 -25.34 -20.45 3.13
C ALA A 122 -23.97 -19.84 3.44
N LEU A 123 -23.20 -20.47 4.34
CA LEU A 123 -21.80 -20.10 4.55
C LEU A 123 -20.98 -20.37 3.29
N PRO A 124 -19.84 -19.68 3.08
CA PRO A 124 -18.95 -19.97 1.96
C PRO A 124 -18.48 -21.43 1.98
N ASP A 125 -18.34 -22.02 0.79
CA ASP A 125 -17.77 -23.36 0.66
C ASP A 125 -16.34 -23.39 1.23
N GLY A 126 -16.04 -24.42 2.02
CA GLY A 126 -14.74 -24.55 2.69
C GLY A 126 -14.60 -23.71 3.97
N TYR A 127 -15.56 -22.85 4.30
CA TYR A 127 -15.50 -22.10 5.56
C TYR A 127 -15.64 -23.04 6.76
N MET A 128 -14.62 -23.04 7.63
CA MET A 128 -14.63 -23.77 8.89
C MET A 128 -14.26 -22.82 10.03
N ARG A 129 -15.27 -22.45 10.83
CA ARG A 129 -15.06 -21.63 12.01
C ARG A 129 -14.26 -22.40 13.07
N SER A 130 -13.22 -21.80 13.60
CA SER A 130 -12.53 -22.27 14.80
C SER A 130 -13.42 -22.10 16.05
N PRO A 131 -13.69 -23.17 16.80
CA PRO A 131 -14.53 -23.09 18.01
C PRO A 131 -13.80 -22.43 19.20
N THR A 132 -12.47 -22.32 19.14
CA THR A 132 -11.63 -21.90 20.29
C THR A 132 -10.85 -20.62 20.07
N ASN A 133 -10.72 -20.14 18.82
CA ASN A 133 -10.03 -18.89 18.52
C ASN A 133 -10.76 -18.15 17.38
N PRO A 134 -11.68 -17.22 17.69
CA PRO A 134 -12.47 -16.50 16.68
C PRO A 134 -11.61 -15.41 16.02
N THR A 135 -10.68 -15.85 15.16
CA THR A 135 -9.85 -14.98 14.34
C THR A 135 -10.24 -15.16 12.88
N LEU A 136 -10.71 -14.10 12.24
CA LEU A 136 -11.12 -14.13 10.85
C LEU A 136 -9.91 -14.09 9.92
N LEU A 137 -8.97 -13.17 10.16
CA LEU A 137 -7.77 -12.99 9.35
C LEU A 137 -6.64 -12.38 10.18
N THR A 138 -5.42 -12.89 10.03
CA THR A 138 -4.20 -12.27 10.57
C THR A 138 -3.13 -12.14 9.51
N GLY A 139 -2.26 -11.16 9.68
CA GLY A 139 -1.12 -10.97 8.81
C GLY A 139 0.00 -10.13 9.40
N VAL A 140 1.16 -10.22 8.77
CA VAL A 140 2.33 -9.37 9.05
C VAL A 140 2.48 -8.38 7.91
N LEU A 141 2.54 -7.09 8.23
CA LEU A 141 2.70 -6.03 7.23
C LEU A 141 4.10 -6.14 6.59
N SER A 142 4.15 -6.10 5.27
CA SER A 142 5.37 -6.30 4.48
C SER A 142 5.78 -5.07 3.68
N GLN A 143 4.81 -4.23 3.29
CA GLN A 143 5.06 -2.97 2.59
C GLN A 143 4.03 -1.92 2.99
N PHE A 144 4.42 -0.67 2.83
CA PHE A 144 3.62 0.50 3.17
C PHE A 144 3.73 1.57 2.10
N GLY A 145 2.66 2.34 2.01
CA GLY A 145 2.45 3.36 1.02
C GLY A 145 1.49 4.43 1.50
N PHE A 146 1.61 5.64 0.95
CA PHE A 146 0.66 6.70 1.26
C PHE A 146 0.51 7.71 0.13
N GLU A 147 -0.65 8.36 0.13
CA GLU A 147 -0.91 9.56 -0.65
C GLU A 147 -1.04 10.77 0.28
N ASN A 148 -0.63 11.93 -0.21
CA ASN A 148 -0.87 13.21 0.49
C ASN A 148 -2.36 13.55 0.63
N SER A 149 -3.24 12.79 -0.02
CA SER A 149 -4.70 12.84 0.14
C SER A 149 -5.19 12.27 1.48
N GLY A 150 -4.33 11.58 2.23
CA GLY A 150 -4.65 10.92 3.50
C GLY A 150 -5.01 9.44 3.37
N THR A 151 -4.88 8.85 2.18
CA THR A 151 -5.02 7.41 1.96
C THR A 151 -3.72 6.69 2.28
N LEU A 152 -3.80 5.62 3.06
CA LEU A 152 -2.69 4.75 3.42
C LEU A 152 -2.88 3.39 2.78
N TYR A 153 -1.78 2.77 2.35
CA TYR A 153 -1.73 1.51 1.64
C TYR A 153 -0.82 0.55 2.39
N PHE A 154 -1.29 -0.67 2.64
CA PHE A 154 -0.47 -1.71 3.26
C PHE A 154 -0.55 -2.99 2.45
N LEU A 155 0.59 -3.66 2.29
CA LEU A 155 0.61 -5.08 1.92
C LEU A 155 0.94 -5.89 3.14
N PHE A 156 0.36 -7.09 3.23
CA PHE A 156 0.63 -7.99 4.33
C PHE A 156 0.68 -9.44 3.86
N GLU A 157 1.52 -10.22 4.50
CA GLU A 157 1.54 -11.66 4.33
C GLU A 157 0.53 -12.29 5.29
N ILE A 158 -0.36 -13.12 4.76
CA ILE A 158 -1.40 -13.78 5.55
C ILE A 158 -0.78 -14.87 6.41
N THR A 159 -0.99 -14.80 7.72
CA THR A 159 -0.44 -15.74 8.70
C THR A 159 -1.47 -16.72 9.24
N GLY A 160 -2.77 -16.45 9.06
CA GLY A 160 -3.83 -17.34 9.51
C GLY A 160 -5.21 -16.69 9.57
N GLY A 161 -6.12 -17.36 10.28
CA GLY A 161 -7.53 -16.99 10.42
C GLY A 161 -8.46 -17.88 9.61
N ASP A 162 -9.73 -17.95 10.03
CA ASP A 162 -10.76 -18.81 9.44
C ASP A 162 -11.11 -18.42 7.99
N ALA A 163 -10.78 -17.19 7.57
CA ALA A 163 -10.98 -16.70 6.21
C ALA A 163 -9.69 -16.69 5.35
N ALA A 164 -8.54 -17.15 5.88
CA ALA A 164 -7.25 -17.07 5.18
C ALA A 164 -7.29 -17.69 3.77
N ASP A 165 -7.97 -18.83 3.62
CA ASP A 165 -8.08 -19.53 2.33
C ASP A 165 -8.83 -18.73 1.27
N PHE A 166 -9.74 -17.82 1.65
CA PHE A 166 -10.43 -16.96 0.70
C PHE A 166 -9.48 -15.96 0.05
N PHE A 167 -8.44 -15.55 0.78
CA PHE A 167 -7.39 -14.63 0.33
C PHE A 167 -6.18 -15.36 -0.27
N GLY A 168 -6.31 -16.64 -0.61
CA GLY A 168 -5.25 -17.44 -1.22
C GLY A 168 -4.42 -18.28 -0.24
N GLY A 169 -4.76 -18.25 1.05
CA GLY A 169 -4.16 -19.09 2.10
C GLY A 169 -2.95 -18.46 2.80
N ILE A 170 -2.34 -19.23 3.71
CA ILE A 170 -1.16 -18.76 4.46
C ILE A 170 0.02 -18.50 3.51
N ASN A 171 0.76 -17.42 3.75
CA ASN A 171 1.84 -16.86 2.92
C ASN A 171 1.38 -16.20 1.61
N SER A 172 0.07 -16.05 1.36
CA SER A 172 -0.40 -15.19 0.28
C SER A 172 -0.31 -13.72 0.68
N ILE A 173 -0.33 -12.83 -0.32
CA ILE A 173 -0.26 -11.38 -0.10
C ILE A 173 -1.67 -10.80 -0.12
N GLY A 174 -2.09 -10.29 1.04
CA GLY A 174 -3.25 -9.42 1.19
C GLY A 174 -2.84 -7.95 1.09
N ALA A 175 -3.83 -7.09 0.92
CA ALA A 175 -3.66 -5.67 0.75
C ALA A 175 -4.75 -4.88 1.45
N ILE A 176 -4.42 -3.67 1.91
CA ILE A 176 -5.30 -2.80 2.68
C ILE A 176 -5.26 -1.41 2.06
N ILE A 177 -6.44 -0.87 1.76
CA ILE A 177 -6.61 0.54 1.43
C ILE A 177 -7.34 1.20 2.60
N LEU A 178 -6.64 2.09 3.31
CA LEU A 178 -7.17 2.79 4.46
C LEU A 178 -7.39 4.27 4.10
N ALA A 179 -8.65 4.64 3.91
CA ALA A 179 -9.05 6.00 3.60
C ALA A 179 -9.39 6.79 4.87
N LYS A 180 -9.35 8.13 4.76
CA LYS A 180 -9.70 9.07 5.85
C LYS A 180 -8.93 8.80 7.15
N SER A 181 -7.66 8.43 7.02
CA SER A 181 -6.77 8.08 8.15
C SER A 181 -6.42 9.27 9.07
N GLY A 182 -6.74 10.50 8.67
CA GLY A 182 -6.31 11.72 9.35
C GLY A 182 -4.91 12.19 8.93
N PHE A 183 -4.17 11.39 8.17
CA PHE A 183 -2.90 11.79 7.58
C PHE A 183 -3.10 12.94 6.57
N SER A 184 -2.19 13.92 6.60
CA SER A 184 -2.24 15.14 5.78
C SER A 184 -1.03 15.32 4.87
N GLY A 185 -0.15 14.31 4.78
CA GLY A 185 1.10 14.38 4.03
C GLY A 185 2.36 14.62 4.89
N ASP A 186 2.24 14.67 6.22
CA ASP A 186 3.35 14.94 7.14
C ASP A 186 3.41 13.90 8.26
N TRP A 187 4.55 13.19 8.33
CA TRP A 187 4.85 12.21 9.38
C TRP A 187 5.59 12.82 10.57
N MET A 188 5.99 14.10 10.49
CA MET A 188 6.60 14.85 11.60
C MET A 188 5.53 15.56 12.45
N SER A 189 4.35 14.96 12.57
CA SER A 189 3.26 15.49 13.40
C SER A 189 2.29 14.38 13.75
N ASN A 190 1.82 14.39 15.00
CA ASN A 190 0.75 13.50 15.43
C ASN A 190 -0.52 13.74 14.61
N PHE A 191 -1.22 12.66 14.27
CA PHE A 191 -2.53 12.74 13.63
C PHE A 191 -3.48 11.66 14.14
N SER A 192 -4.78 11.89 13.94
CA SER A 192 -5.82 10.94 14.31
C SER A 192 -7.09 11.13 13.50
N SER A 193 -7.89 10.09 13.36
CA SER A 193 -9.24 10.12 12.78
C SER A 193 -10.15 9.15 13.52
N SER A 194 -11.46 9.41 13.53
CA SER A 194 -12.49 8.49 14.06
C SER A 194 -13.46 8.02 12.97
N ILE A 195 -13.14 8.34 11.71
CA ILE A 195 -13.98 8.08 10.54
C ILE A 195 -13.21 7.33 9.46
N ALA A 196 -12.07 6.71 9.82
CA ALA A 196 -11.27 5.95 8.87
C ALA A 196 -12.06 4.75 8.36
N GLN A 197 -11.81 4.39 7.11
CA GLN A 197 -12.49 3.31 6.41
C GLN A 197 -11.43 2.41 5.80
N SER A 198 -11.59 1.11 5.96
CA SER A 198 -10.65 0.12 5.44
C SER A 198 -11.36 -0.86 4.54
N ASP A 199 -10.75 -1.11 3.39
CA ASP A 199 -11.06 -2.24 2.52
C ASP A 199 -9.82 -3.14 2.49
N ASN A 200 -10.04 -4.45 2.58
CA ASN A 200 -8.98 -5.44 2.75
C ASN A 200 -9.18 -6.54 1.74
N GLY A 201 -8.33 -6.59 0.71
CA GLY A 201 -8.50 -7.48 -0.42
C GLY A 201 -7.20 -8.10 -0.91
N VAL A 202 -7.23 -8.57 -2.15
CA VAL A 202 -6.03 -8.98 -2.89
C VAL A 202 -5.61 -7.82 -3.78
N ALA A 203 -4.34 -7.39 -3.68
CA ALA A 203 -3.84 -6.31 -4.53
C ALA A 203 -3.91 -6.68 -6.02
N VAL A 204 -4.44 -5.77 -6.82
CA VAL A 204 -4.30 -5.75 -8.27
C VAL A 204 -3.13 -4.82 -8.60
N PRO A 205 -2.02 -5.34 -9.15
CA PRO A 205 -0.92 -4.49 -9.54
C PRO A 205 -1.42 -3.42 -10.51
N GLU A 206 -1.19 -2.14 -10.21
CA GLU A 206 -1.41 -1.12 -11.22
C GLU A 206 -0.57 -1.48 -12.46
N PRO A 207 -1.10 -1.28 -13.68
CA PRO A 207 -0.36 -1.59 -14.88
C PRO A 207 0.93 -0.76 -14.91
N THR A 208 2.06 -1.37 -14.55
CA THR A 208 3.43 -0.82 -14.71
C THR A 208 3.69 -0.38 -16.15
N SER A 209 2.87 -0.84 -17.09
CA SER A 209 2.79 -0.35 -18.46
C SER A 209 2.45 1.15 -18.57
N MET A 210 1.75 1.79 -17.63
CA MET A 210 1.53 3.25 -17.66
C MET A 210 2.83 4.03 -17.37
N TRP A 211 3.63 3.60 -16.39
CA TRP A 211 4.93 4.19 -16.11
C TRP A 211 5.96 3.91 -17.22
N LEU A 212 5.92 2.71 -17.80
CA LEU A 212 6.76 2.35 -18.96
C LEU A 212 6.34 3.14 -20.22
N LEU A 213 5.04 3.38 -20.43
CA LEU A 213 4.53 4.19 -21.52
C LEU A 213 4.93 5.67 -21.34
N GLY A 214 4.78 6.23 -20.14
CA GLY A 214 5.18 7.60 -19.83
C GLY A 214 6.68 7.84 -20.00
N SER A 215 7.53 6.95 -19.49
CA SER A 215 8.99 7.03 -19.67
C SER A 215 9.41 6.75 -21.13
N GLY A 216 8.72 5.84 -21.81
CA GLY A 216 8.93 5.54 -23.23
C GLY A 216 8.63 6.72 -24.17
N ILE A 217 7.52 7.45 -23.94
CA ILE A 217 7.15 8.64 -24.73
C ILE A 217 8.14 9.78 -24.51
N LEU A 218 8.55 10.03 -23.25
CA LEU A 218 9.56 11.06 -22.95
C LEU A 218 10.92 10.73 -23.56
N GLY A 219 11.32 9.45 -23.53
CA GLY A 219 12.53 8.97 -24.20
C GLY A 219 12.49 9.19 -25.72
N LEU A 220 11.38 8.85 -26.39
CA LEU A 220 11.21 9.04 -27.83
C LEU A 220 11.14 10.51 -28.26
N ALA A 221 10.51 11.38 -27.47
CA ALA A 221 10.46 12.82 -27.73
C ALA A 221 11.86 13.47 -27.59
N GLY A 222 12.66 13.01 -26.62
CA GLY A 222 14.04 13.46 -26.42
C GLY A 222 14.99 13.04 -27.57
N PHE A 223 14.87 11.81 -28.06
CA PHE A 223 15.68 11.32 -29.18
C PHE A 223 15.30 11.95 -30.53
N SER A 224 14.02 12.25 -30.75
CA SER A 224 13.55 12.86 -32.02
C SER A 224 14.05 14.29 -32.22
N ARG A 225 14.30 15.06 -31.14
CA ARG A 225 14.84 16.43 -31.24
C ARG A 225 16.31 16.50 -31.64
N ARG A 226 17.12 15.47 -31.33
CA ARG A 226 18.56 15.47 -31.69
C ARG A 226 18.82 15.28 -33.18
N LYS A 227 17.84 14.80 -33.96
CA LYS A 227 18.03 14.50 -35.39
C LYS A 227 17.81 15.70 -36.31
N LYS A 228 17.33 16.86 -35.80
CA LYS A 228 17.10 18.08 -36.62
C LYS A 228 18.24 19.11 -36.60
N ASN A 229 19.33 18.86 -35.87
CA ASN A 229 20.52 19.74 -35.85
C ASN A 229 21.76 19.04 -36.44
N LYS A 230 21.63 18.53 -37.67
CA LYS A 230 22.76 18.21 -38.55
C LYS A 230 22.47 18.73 -39.94
#